data_AF-A0A934NP05-F1
#
_entry.id   AF-A0A934NP05-F1
#
_cell.length_a   1.000
_cell.length_b   1.000
_cell.length_c   1.000
_cell.angle_alpha   90.00
_cell.angle_beta   90.00
_cell.angle_gamma   90.00
#
_symmetry.space_group_name_H-M   'P 1'
#
loop_
_entity.id
_entity.type
_entity.pdbx_description
1 polymer ?
#
loop_
_entity_poly.entity_id
_entity_poly.type
_entity_poly.pdbx_seq_one_letter_code
_entity_poly.pdbx_strand_id
1 'polypeptide(L)'
;MKRSAQSFAVAAVAAVCLSGCSDVEVALNDGGDTTCNEWATQDQNKQRQTITKFLKEYTGSDNEPAGTQVDASMVAVTLLCQVQSDKETQIKNVNLTGILPK
;
A
#
# COMPACT_ATOMS: atom_id res chain seq x y z
N MET A 1 -3.90 -1.70 -57.80
CA MET A 1 -4.54 -1.94 -56.50
C MET A 1 -4.02 -3.23 -55.90
N LYS A 2 -3.24 -3.17 -54.81
CA LYS A 2 -3.14 -4.21 -53.77
C LYS A 2 -2.31 -3.67 -52.58
N ARG A 3 -3.10 -3.02 -51.72
CA ARG A 3 -2.96 -2.63 -50.31
C ARG A 3 -1.66 -3.07 -49.60
N SER A 4 -0.88 -2.05 -49.23
CA SER A 4 0.15 -2.07 -48.20
C SER A 4 -0.41 -2.54 -46.87
N ALA A 5 0.15 -3.60 -46.30
CA ALA A 5 -0.10 -3.99 -44.92
C ALA A 5 0.94 -3.28 -44.04
N GLN A 6 0.55 -2.11 -43.51
CA GLN A 6 1.24 -1.51 -42.37
C GLN A 6 1.00 -2.43 -41.17
N SER A 7 2.02 -3.21 -40.81
CA SER A 7 2.06 -3.91 -39.53
C SER A 7 2.07 -2.86 -38.43
N PHE A 8 0.93 -2.70 -37.76
CA PHE A 8 0.83 -1.94 -36.52
C PHE A 8 1.78 -2.58 -35.50
N ALA A 9 2.88 -1.88 -35.22
CA ALA A 9 3.70 -2.16 -34.05
C ALA A 9 2.80 -1.99 -32.81
N VAL A 10 2.40 -3.11 -32.21
CA VAL A 10 1.79 -3.11 -30.89
C VAL A 10 2.91 -2.79 -29.91
N ALA A 11 3.10 -1.50 -29.63
CA ALA A 11 3.88 -1.05 -28.50
C ALA A 11 3.10 -1.43 -27.24
N ALA A 12 3.32 -2.65 -26.74
CA ALA A 12 2.97 -3.01 -25.38
C ALA A 12 3.92 -2.27 -24.44
N VAL A 13 3.63 -0.98 -24.20
CA VAL A 13 4.19 -0.29 -23.04
C VAL A 13 3.51 -0.92 -21.83
N ALA A 14 4.13 -1.96 -21.29
CA ALA A 14 3.86 -2.36 -19.92
C ALA A 14 4.26 -1.16 -19.07
N ALA A 15 3.27 -0.35 -18.70
CA ALA A 15 3.40 0.56 -17.59
C ALA A 15 3.65 -0.32 -16.36
N VAL A 16 4.92 -0.61 -16.08
CA VAL A 16 5.36 -1.06 -14.77
C VAL A 16 5.12 0.13 -13.86
N CYS A 17 3.88 0.25 -13.41
CA CYS A 17 3.47 1.25 -12.43
C CYS A 17 4.22 0.95 -11.15
N LEU A 18 5.41 1.52 -10.96
CA LEU A 18 6.02 1.96 -9.68
C LEU A 18 5.76 1.11 -8.42
N SER A 19 5.53 -0.20 -8.52
CA SER A 19 5.15 -1.08 -7.42
C SER A 19 6.42 -1.57 -6.74
N GLY A 20 7.08 -0.66 -6.01
CA GLY A 20 8.31 -0.91 -5.25
C GLY A 20 8.12 -1.78 -4.01
N CYS A 21 7.14 -2.68 -4.01
CA CYS A 21 6.93 -3.65 -2.94
C CYS A 21 6.77 -5.01 -3.63
N SER A 22 7.76 -5.90 -3.53
CA SER A 22 7.56 -7.25 -4.03
C SER A 22 6.49 -7.96 -3.19
N ASP A 23 5.66 -8.80 -3.80
CA ASP A 23 4.61 -9.54 -3.08
C ASP A 23 5.17 -10.37 -1.92
N VAL A 24 6.43 -10.81 -2.03
CA VAL A 24 7.15 -11.55 -0.99
C VAL A 24 7.42 -10.67 0.23
N GLU A 25 7.92 -9.45 0.04
CA GLU A 25 8.20 -8.53 1.14
C GLU A 25 6.91 -8.05 1.83
N VAL A 26 5.84 -7.89 1.05
CA VAL A 26 4.50 -7.59 1.58
C VAL A 26 3.95 -8.77 2.38
N ALA A 27 4.05 -10.01 1.88
CA ALA A 27 3.52 -11.18 2.56
C ALA A 27 4.15 -11.42 3.95
N LEU A 28 5.46 -11.15 4.08
CA LEU A 28 6.22 -11.31 5.32
C LEU A 28 6.09 -10.12 6.29
N ASN A 29 5.44 -9.03 5.90
CA ASN A 29 5.18 -7.89 6.77
C ASN A 29 3.99 -8.16 7.71
N ASP A 30 3.89 -7.55 8.88
CA ASP A 30 2.75 -7.76 9.79
C ASP A 30 1.50 -6.95 9.41
N GLY A 31 1.60 -6.01 8.46
CA GLY A 31 0.47 -5.27 7.92
C GLY A 31 -0.32 -4.54 9.00
N GLY A 32 -1.61 -4.89 9.14
CA GLY A 32 -2.46 -4.31 10.18
C GLY A 32 -2.03 -4.65 11.61
N ASP A 33 -1.24 -5.71 11.80
CA ASP A 33 -0.75 -6.15 13.11
C ASP A 33 0.49 -5.41 13.60
N THR A 34 1.18 -4.66 12.73
CA THR A 34 2.29 -3.78 13.12
C THR A 34 1.82 -2.78 14.18
N THR A 35 2.58 -2.66 15.26
CA THR A 35 2.34 -1.68 16.34
C THR A 35 2.79 -0.27 15.96
N CYS A 36 2.24 0.74 16.63
CA CYS A 36 2.69 2.12 16.46
C CYS A 36 4.17 2.32 16.83
N ASN A 37 4.71 1.53 17.76
CA ASN A 37 6.13 1.53 18.10
C ASN A 37 6.97 0.98 16.93
N GLU A 38 6.60 -0.18 16.40
CA GLU A 38 7.29 -0.77 15.24
C GLU A 38 7.21 0.14 14.02
N TRP A 39 6.04 0.72 13.72
CA TRP A 39 5.85 1.69 12.63
C TRP A 39 6.87 2.84 12.67
N ALA A 40 7.13 3.38 13.87
CA ALA A 40 8.05 4.51 14.05
C ALA A 40 9.51 4.16 13.79
N THR A 41 9.86 2.87 13.81
CA THR A 41 11.22 2.38 13.55
C THR A 41 11.45 1.92 12.10
N GLN A 42 10.38 1.79 11.32
CA GLN A 42 10.43 1.40 9.91
C GLN A 42 10.95 2.55 9.03
N ASP A 43 11.72 2.20 8.00
CA ASP A 43 11.97 3.12 6.89
C ASP A 43 10.72 3.30 6.00
N GLN A 44 10.75 4.30 5.12
CA GLN A 44 9.61 4.63 4.26
C GLN A 44 9.17 3.48 3.34
N ASN A 45 10.10 2.64 2.87
CA ASN A 45 9.76 1.51 2.01
C ASN A 45 9.03 0.44 2.81
N LYS A 46 9.53 0.13 4.01
CA LYS A 46 8.87 -0.84 4.90
C LYS A 46 7.50 -0.35 5.36
N GLN A 47 7.37 0.94 5.68
CA GLN A 47 6.08 1.58 5.97
C GLN A 47 5.08 1.43 4.81
N ARG A 48 5.54 1.61 3.57
CA ARG A 48 4.70 1.41 2.38
C ARG A 48 4.21 -0.04 2.25
N GLN A 49 5.10 -1.01 2.46
CA GLN A 49 4.73 -2.44 2.46
C GLN A 49 3.70 -2.77 3.54
N THR A 50 3.88 -2.24 4.76
CA THR A 50 2.95 -2.41 5.88
C THR A 50 1.56 -1.90 5.52
N ILE A 51 1.46 -0.70 4.96
CA ILE A 51 0.17 -0.11 4.55
C ILE A 51 -0.44 -0.85 3.36
N THR A 52 0.35 -1.23 2.36
CA THR A 52 -0.15 -2.04 1.23
C THR A 52 -0.77 -3.34 1.74
N LYS A 53 -0.08 -4.07 2.64
CA LYS A 53 -0.61 -5.30 3.23
C LYS A 53 -1.90 -5.02 4.00
N PHE A 54 -1.86 -4.04 4.90
CA PHE A 54 -3.02 -3.66 5.71
C PHE A 54 -4.25 -3.30 4.85
N LEU A 55 -4.08 -2.57 3.75
CA LEU A 55 -5.17 -2.23 2.84
C LEU A 55 -5.75 -3.47 2.12
N LYS A 56 -4.90 -4.42 1.73
CA LYS A 56 -5.35 -5.71 1.16
C LYS A 56 -6.15 -6.52 2.18
N GLU A 57 -5.66 -6.59 3.42
CA GLU A 57 -6.35 -7.26 4.54
C GLU A 57 -7.69 -6.58 4.87
N TYR A 58 -7.70 -5.25 4.94
CA TYR A 58 -8.88 -4.45 5.26
C TYR A 58 -9.99 -4.60 4.22
N THR A 59 -9.61 -4.61 2.94
CA THR A 59 -10.55 -4.74 1.81
C THR A 59 -10.89 -6.19 1.48
N GLY A 60 -10.13 -7.16 2.01
CA GLY A 60 -10.24 -8.57 1.62
C GLY A 60 -9.89 -8.82 0.15
N SER A 61 -9.04 -7.99 -0.43
CA SER A 61 -8.69 -8.03 -1.85
C SER A 61 -7.18 -8.16 -2.04
N ASP A 62 -6.77 -9.08 -2.92
CA ASP A 62 -5.37 -9.21 -3.33
C ASP A 62 -4.94 -8.15 -4.37
N ASN A 63 -5.88 -7.34 -4.86
CA ASN A 63 -5.59 -6.27 -5.81
C ASN A 63 -4.67 -5.21 -5.17
N GLU A 64 -3.79 -4.64 -5.99
CA GLU A 64 -2.91 -3.58 -5.51
C GLU A 64 -3.72 -2.30 -5.24
N PRO A 65 -3.66 -1.74 -4.01
CA PRO A 65 -4.33 -0.48 -3.71
C PRO A 65 -3.75 0.67 -4.52
N ALA A 66 -4.57 1.69 -4.78
CA ALA A 66 -4.10 2.89 -5.47
C ALA A 66 -2.96 3.55 -4.68
N GLY A 67 -1.89 3.95 -5.36
CA GLY A 67 -0.71 4.55 -4.71
C GLY A 67 -1.05 5.77 -3.84
N THR A 68 -2.03 6.58 -4.26
CA THR A 68 -2.54 7.72 -3.48
C THR A 68 -3.24 7.31 -2.19
N GLN A 69 -3.95 6.17 -2.19
CA GLN A 69 -4.57 5.61 -0.98
C GLN A 69 -3.50 5.11 -0.01
N VAL A 70 -2.45 4.48 -0.52
CA VAL A 70 -1.28 4.04 0.28
C VAL A 70 -0.63 5.26 0.95
N ASP A 71 -0.26 6.28 0.17
CA ASP A 71 0.42 7.47 0.69
C ASP A 71 -0.43 8.23 1.73
N ALA A 72 -1.73 8.40 1.46
CA ALA A 72 -2.66 9.02 2.40
C ALA A 72 -2.77 8.22 3.71
N SER A 73 -2.81 6.88 3.61
CA SER A 73 -2.88 5.99 4.78
C SER A 73 -1.57 6.01 5.57
N MET A 74 -0.40 6.09 4.93
CA MET A 74 0.89 6.24 5.61
C MET A 74 0.93 7.53 6.46
N VAL A 75 0.46 8.65 5.90
CA VAL A 75 0.39 9.93 6.64
C VAL A 75 -0.60 9.82 7.79
N ALA A 76 -1.78 9.25 7.56
CA ALA A 76 -2.78 9.06 8.59
C ALA A 76 -2.28 8.20 9.76
N VAL A 77 -1.71 7.03 9.47
CA VAL A 77 -1.14 6.14 10.49
C VAL A 77 -0.04 6.84 11.27
N THR A 78 0.83 7.59 10.59
CA THR A 78 1.88 8.38 11.25
C THR A 78 1.29 9.36 12.26
N LEU A 79 0.29 10.14 11.84
CA LEU A 79 -0.36 11.12 12.72
C LEU A 79 -1.10 10.46 13.88
N LEU A 80 -1.85 9.38 13.61
CA LEU A 80 -2.61 8.66 14.62
C LEU A 80 -1.70 7.95 15.63
N CYS A 81 -0.61 7.34 15.20
CA CYS A 81 0.37 6.71 16.09
C CYS A 81 1.16 7.72 16.94
N GLN A 82 1.32 8.95 16.46
CA GLN A 82 1.92 10.02 17.27
C GLN A 82 1.01 10.42 18.44
N VAL A 83 -0.31 10.53 18.21
CA VAL A 83 -1.29 10.92 19.24
C VAL A 83 -1.75 9.76 20.12
N GLN A 84 -1.61 8.51 19.67
CA GLN A 84 -1.91 7.34 20.50
C GLN A 84 -1.00 7.30 21.73
N SER A 85 -1.63 7.20 22.90
CA SER A 85 -0.95 7.08 24.19
C SER A 85 -0.32 5.69 24.37
N ASP A 86 -0.99 4.65 23.88
CA ASP A 86 -0.48 3.29 23.88
C ASP A 86 0.28 3.00 22.58
N LYS A 87 1.61 2.82 22.69
CA LYS A 87 2.49 2.56 21.55
C LYS A 87 2.39 1.12 21.03
N GLU A 88 1.79 0.22 21.79
CA GLU A 88 1.52 -1.16 21.38
C GLU A 88 0.19 -1.27 20.60
N THR A 89 -0.51 -0.14 20.39
CA THR A 89 -1.69 -0.10 19.50
C THR A 89 -1.29 -0.57 18.11
N GLN A 90 -1.93 -1.64 17.62
CA GLN A 90 -1.76 -2.12 16.24
C GLN A 90 -2.43 -1.17 15.23
N ILE A 91 -1.86 -1.06 14.04
CA ILE A 91 -2.36 -0.18 12.96
C ILE A 91 -3.82 -0.44 12.62
N LYS A 92 -4.27 -1.70 12.56
CA LYS A 92 -5.68 -2.03 12.28
C LYS A 92 -6.67 -1.49 13.33
N ASN A 93 -6.17 -1.14 14.51
CA ASN A 93 -6.95 -0.62 15.63
C ASN A 93 -6.82 0.90 15.80
N VAL A 94 -5.98 1.59 15.02
CA VAL A 94 -5.99 3.06 15.00
C VAL A 94 -7.26 3.53 14.28
N ASN A 95 -7.86 4.64 14.73
CA ASN A 95 -9.13 5.12 14.17
C ASN A 95 -8.96 5.70 12.75
N LEU A 96 -9.03 4.83 11.74
CA LEU A 96 -8.92 5.17 10.33
C LEU A 96 -10.28 5.40 9.64
N THR A 97 -11.37 5.47 10.41
CA THR A 97 -12.76 5.52 9.93
C THR A 97 -13.05 6.71 9.00
N GLY A 98 -12.23 7.78 9.05
CA GLY A 98 -12.34 8.94 8.15
C GLY A 98 -11.45 8.90 6.90
N ILE A 99 -10.58 7.90 6.76
CA ILE A 99 -9.55 7.80 5.70
C ILE A 99 -9.81 6.62 4.77
N LEU A 100 -10.28 5.50 5.32
CA LEU A 100 -10.58 4.30 4.54
C LEU A 100 -12.06 4.28 4.16
N PRO A 101 -12.40 4.33 2.85
CA PRO A 101 -13.75 3.97 2.43
C PRO A 101 -13.95 2.48 2.72
N LYS A 102 -15.09 2.13 3.33
CA LYS A 102 -15.54 0.75 3.43
C LYS A 102 -15.90 0.19 2.06
#